data_AF-A0ABD5S2J0-F1
#
_entry.id   AF-A0ABD5S2J0-F1
#
_cell.length_a   1.000
_cell.length_b   1.000
_cell.length_c   1.000
_cell.angle_alpha   90.00
_cell.angle_beta   90.00
_cell.angle_gamma   90.00
#
_symmetry.space_group_name_H-M   'P 1'
#
loop_
_entity.id
_entity.type
_entity.pdbx_description
1 polymer ?
#
loop_
_entity_poly.entity_id
_entity_poly.type
_entity_poly.pdbx_seq_one_letter_code
_entity_poly.pdbx_strand_id
1 'polypeptide(L)'
;PEARATLLKEAADLGVPVGSLDASGVVVGLQFPAGAEISETTVEGVESRWIRCAITDRDDPWDRLSIRLDGVGLFVGVPPSSVSGGELALGEAVEPDLLLRNDVPLPTTGTDDEPVHPLGEAPRTLDTFYVASDDAFSKRGETVQLEFTDLASVGTSTVDLSWEYFDGEGWRTLDSSVAKPAGATSLSGNGPGVSSSLSFEIPSDLAPTTVAGHEGHWIRARLVDGFYGQPTYEQTATTDYSVPVSTRTTRWEYTTSDIEPPQFTELRVRYTQRAAEPADHLLTENNRAFGADRAATGSFSPFAALDAVTDGQSLFLGFDRPLADGPIQLFVSLPDVEYDPSFHPRVRWEATAEEGWRPLPTRDETESLTWSGILGITFAQPTTPRSLFGEERTWVRGRVTRTPFGHESALDPAAGAENGTA
;
A
#
# COMPACT_ATOMS: atom_id res chain seq x y z
N PRO A 1 3.35 18.81 -13.09
CA PRO A 1 4.77 18.64 -12.69
C PRO A 1 5.01 19.03 -11.22
N GLU A 2 4.50 20.18 -10.80
CA GLU A 2 4.56 20.63 -9.39
C GLU A 2 3.61 19.84 -8.48
N ALA A 3 2.33 19.67 -8.85
CA ALA A 3 1.40 18.79 -8.13
C ALA A 3 1.89 17.32 -8.02
N ARG A 4 2.73 16.89 -8.97
CA ARG A 4 3.38 15.57 -9.01
C ARG A 4 4.54 15.48 -8.00
N ALA A 5 5.22 16.58 -7.70
CA ALA A 5 6.29 16.63 -6.70
C ALA A 5 5.71 16.71 -5.28
N THR A 6 4.58 17.41 -5.10
CA THR A 6 3.91 17.57 -3.81
C THR A 6 3.35 16.25 -3.27
N LEU A 7 2.67 15.46 -4.11
CA LEU A 7 2.12 14.15 -3.70
C LEU A 7 3.20 13.13 -3.31
N LEU A 8 4.35 13.15 -4.01
CA LEU A 8 5.50 12.30 -3.69
C LEU A 8 6.18 12.72 -2.37
N LYS A 9 6.25 14.03 -2.11
CA LYS A 9 6.82 14.58 -0.88
C LYS A 9 5.93 14.24 0.33
N GLU A 10 4.62 14.45 0.22
CA GLU A 10 3.67 14.14 1.31
C GLU A 10 3.60 12.64 1.64
N ALA A 11 3.70 11.75 0.63
CA ALA A 11 3.74 10.30 0.86
C ALA A 11 5.05 9.84 1.53
N ALA A 12 6.19 10.46 1.18
CA ALA A 12 7.47 10.21 1.82
C ALA A 12 7.53 10.73 3.27
N ASP A 13 6.94 11.89 3.54
CA ASP A 13 6.89 12.50 4.88
C ASP A 13 5.96 11.74 5.85
N LEU A 14 5.01 10.95 5.33
CA LEU A 14 4.14 10.04 6.09
C LEU A 14 4.76 8.66 6.36
N GLY A 15 6.01 8.42 5.92
CA GLY A 15 6.68 7.13 6.10
C GLY A 15 6.08 5.97 5.30
N VAL A 16 5.29 6.29 4.26
CA VAL A 16 4.69 5.30 3.37
C VAL A 16 5.69 4.96 2.26
N PRO A 17 5.99 3.68 1.97
CA PRO A 17 6.83 3.31 0.85
C PRO A 17 6.19 3.78 -0.47
N VAL A 18 6.79 4.79 -1.09
CA VAL A 18 6.33 5.32 -2.38
C VAL A 18 6.91 4.45 -3.49
N GLY A 19 6.05 3.66 -4.14
CA GLY A 19 6.39 2.92 -5.36
C GLY A 19 6.72 3.85 -6.53
N SER A 20 7.50 3.36 -7.49
CA SER A 20 7.96 4.14 -8.64
C SER A 20 6.80 4.65 -9.51
N LEU A 21 6.96 5.85 -10.06
CA LEU A 21 6.03 6.45 -11.00
C LEU A 21 6.34 5.98 -12.43
N ASP A 22 5.43 5.24 -13.04
CA ASP A 22 5.38 5.16 -14.50
C ASP A 22 4.32 6.13 -15.07
N ALA A 23 4.24 6.21 -16.40
CA ALA A 23 3.45 7.22 -17.10
C ALA A 23 1.91 7.09 -16.94
N SER A 24 1.42 6.16 -16.11
CA SER A 24 0.01 5.79 -16.01
C SER A 24 -0.75 6.34 -14.78
N GLY A 25 -0.07 6.89 -13.77
CA GLY A 25 -0.73 7.40 -12.56
C GLY A 25 0.23 7.56 -11.37
N VAL A 26 -0.31 7.88 -10.19
CA VAL A 26 0.42 7.83 -8.92
C VAL A 26 0.01 6.56 -8.19
N VAL A 27 0.97 5.67 -7.92
CA VAL A 27 0.74 4.48 -7.09
C VAL A 27 1.23 4.76 -5.68
N VAL A 28 0.36 4.55 -4.70
CA VAL A 28 0.70 4.61 -3.28
C VAL A 28 0.67 3.20 -2.72
N GLY A 29 1.82 2.70 -2.27
CA GLY A 29 1.93 1.38 -1.66
C GLY A 29 1.45 1.44 -0.22
N LEU A 30 0.41 0.68 0.13
CA LEU A 30 -0.07 0.56 1.51
C LEU A 30 0.38 -0.78 2.08
N GLN A 31 1.25 -0.76 3.09
CA GLN A 31 1.66 -1.95 3.81
C GLN A 31 0.92 -2.05 5.14
N PHE A 32 0.16 -3.12 5.30
CA PHE A 32 -0.54 -3.41 6.55
C PHE A 32 0.30 -4.33 7.44
N PRO A 33 0.36 -4.10 8.77
CA PRO A 33 0.98 -5.04 9.69
C PRO A 33 0.33 -6.43 9.59
N ALA A 34 1.10 -7.49 9.86
CA ALA A 34 0.57 -8.84 9.94
C ALA A 34 -0.58 -8.91 10.96
N GLY A 35 -1.74 -9.45 10.55
CA GLY A 35 -2.94 -9.53 11.37
C GLY A 35 -3.75 -8.22 11.49
N ALA A 36 -3.37 -7.15 10.79
CA ALA A 36 -4.20 -5.95 10.72
C ALA A 36 -5.47 -6.24 9.90
N GLU A 37 -6.63 -5.98 10.50
CA GLU A 37 -7.92 -6.16 9.86
C GLU A 37 -8.53 -4.80 9.49
N ILE A 38 -8.90 -4.64 8.22
CA ILE A 38 -9.72 -3.51 7.78
C ILE A 38 -11.17 -3.86 8.12
N SER A 39 -11.61 -3.42 9.30
CA SER A 39 -12.97 -3.62 9.78
C SER A 39 -13.97 -2.73 9.07
N GLU A 40 -15.21 -3.20 8.98
CA GLU A 40 -16.33 -2.42 8.46
C GLU A 40 -16.68 -1.28 9.43
N THR A 41 -16.97 -0.11 8.87
CA THR A 41 -17.44 1.05 9.62
C THR A 41 -18.37 1.90 8.76
N THR A 42 -19.23 2.67 9.41
CA THR A 42 -20.17 3.56 8.74
C THR A 42 -19.56 4.95 8.54
N VAL A 43 -19.46 5.38 7.29
CA VAL A 43 -19.11 6.77 6.92
C VAL A 43 -20.27 7.32 6.09
N GLU A 44 -20.86 8.44 6.52
CA GLU A 44 -22.04 9.05 5.88
C GLU A 44 -23.21 8.09 5.61
N GLY A 45 -23.47 7.19 6.57
CA GLY A 45 -24.56 6.22 6.46
C GLY A 45 -24.25 5.03 5.53
N VAL A 46 -23.04 4.95 4.98
CA VAL A 46 -22.58 3.83 4.16
C VAL A 46 -21.64 2.96 4.99
N GLU A 47 -22.05 1.71 5.22
CA GLU A 47 -21.22 0.69 5.86
C GLU A 47 -20.29 0.07 4.82
N SER A 48 -18.97 0.19 5.02
CA SER A 48 -17.96 -0.38 4.14
C SER A 48 -16.60 -0.46 4.85
N ARG A 49 -15.57 -0.92 4.15
CA ARG A 49 -14.18 -0.92 4.58
C ARG A 49 -13.49 0.32 4.02
N TRP A 50 -13.15 1.26 4.89
CA TRP A 50 -12.68 2.58 4.47
C TRP A 50 -11.18 2.75 4.63
N ILE A 51 -10.54 3.34 3.62
CA ILE A 51 -9.19 3.88 3.70
C ILE A 51 -9.32 5.41 3.70
N ARG A 52 -8.79 6.06 4.73
CA ARG A 52 -8.81 7.53 4.83
C ARG A 52 -7.45 8.11 4.46
N CYS A 53 -7.46 9.04 3.52
CA CYS A 53 -6.36 9.94 3.25
C CYS A 53 -6.70 11.33 3.80
N ALA A 54 -5.80 11.91 4.59
CA ALA A 54 -5.92 13.27 5.09
C ALA A 54 -4.59 14.00 4.90
N ILE A 55 -4.67 15.25 4.48
CA ILE A 55 -3.49 16.11 4.35
C ILE A 55 -3.03 16.50 5.76
N THR A 56 -1.80 16.15 6.12
CA THR A 56 -1.24 16.36 7.47
C THR A 56 -0.29 17.54 7.57
N ASP A 57 0.24 18.04 6.45
CA ASP A 57 1.32 19.04 6.47
C ASP A 57 0.84 20.50 6.35
N ARG A 58 1.61 21.45 6.89
CA ARG A 58 1.29 22.89 7.01
C ARG A 58 1.83 23.78 5.88
N ASP A 59 2.42 23.20 4.83
CA ASP A 59 2.83 23.96 3.65
C ASP A 59 1.61 24.49 2.84
N ASP A 60 1.88 25.48 1.97
CA ASP A 60 0.89 26.39 1.36
C ASP A 60 -0.43 25.69 0.94
N PRO A 61 -1.57 26.03 1.58
CA PRO A 61 -2.85 25.38 1.31
C PRO A 61 -3.37 25.57 -0.13
N TRP A 62 -2.83 26.54 -0.89
CA TRP A 62 -3.31 26.87 -2.22
C TRP A 62 -2.85 25.90 -3.31
N ASP A 63 -1.66 25.29 -3.19
CA ASP A 63 -1.16 24.32 -4.17
C ASP A 63 -2.04 23.05 -4.24
N ARG A 64 -2.70 22.71 -3.14
CA ARG A 64 -3.51 21.50 -2.96
C ARG A 64 -4.87 21.55 -3.66
N LEU A 65 -5.41 22.74 -3.90
CA LEU A 65 -6.68 22.93 -4.63
C LEU A 65 -6.54 22.64 -6.13
N SER A 66 -5.31 22.51 -6.62
CA SER A 66 -5.01 22.19 -8.03
C SER A 66 -5.12 20.70 -8.36
N ILE A 67 -5.18 19.82 -7.35
CA ILE A 67 -5.22 18.36 -7.56
C ILE A 67 -6.50 17.97 -8.32
N ARG A 68 -6.35 17.07 -9.29
CA ARG A 68 -7.43 16.46 -10.06
C ARG A 68 -7.23 14.95 -10.08
N LEU A 69 -8.30 14.21 -9.79
CA LEU A 69 -8.34 12.76 -9.80
C LEU A 69 -9.37 12.31 -10.82
N ASP A 70 -8.99 11.37 -11.69
CA ASP A 70 -9.91 10.73 -12.64
C ASP A 70 -10.59 9.48 -12.05
N GLY A 71 -10.03 8.94 -10.97
CA GLY A 71 -10.54 7.79 -10.24
C GLY A 71 -9.53 7.32 -9.20
N VAL A 72 -9.99 6.43 -8.32
CA VAL A 72 -9.14 5.71 -7.36
C VAL A 72 -9.48 4.23 -7.48
N GLY A 73 -8.46 3.41 -7.71
CA GLY A 73 -8.57 1.97 -7.78
C GLY A 73 -7.61 1.29 -6.82
N LEU A 74 -7.97 0.10 -6.37
CA LEU A 74 -7.16 -0.75 -5.51
C LEU A 74 -6.74 -1.99 -6.29
N PHE A 75 -5.48 -2.37 -6.16
CA PHE A 75 -4.97 -3.65 -6.62
C PHE A 75 -4.05 -4.23 -5.54
N VAL A 76 -3.79 -5.53 -5.62
CA VAL A 76 -2.89 -6.22 -4.71
C VAL A 76 -1.68 -6.71 -5.49
N GLY A 77 -0.48 -6.38 -5.00
CA GLY A 77 0.80 -6.65 -5.65
C GLY A 77 1.54 -5.37 -6.07
N VAL A 78 2.75 -5.52 -6.64
CA VAL A 78 3.56 -4.37 -7.13
C VAL A 78 3.20 -4.07 -8.58
N PRO A 79 2.82 -2.83 -8.96
CA PRO A 79 2.37 -2.54 -10.32
C PRO A 79 3.41 -3.00 -11.34
N PRO A 80 2.99 -3.63 -12.47
CA PRO A 80 3.94 -4.02 -13.48
C PRO A 80 4.57 -2.75 -14.03
N SER A 81 5.88 -2.62 -13.87
CA SER A 81 6.64 -1.58 -14.54
C SER A 81 6.47 -1.82 -16.05
N SER A 82 5.55 -1.09 -16.69
CA SER A 82 5.27 -1.13 -18.13
C SER A 82 4.94 -2.50 -18.75
N VAL A 83 3.65 -2.86 -18.88
CA VAL A 83 3.22 -3.83 -19.89
C VAL A 83 2.04 -3.27 -20.69
N SER A 84 2.29 -3.00 -21.98
CA SER A 84 1.25 -2.74 -22.98
C SER A 84 0.92 -4.06 -23.68
N GLY A 85 -0.31 -4.54 -23.51
CA GLY A 85 -0.80 -5.74 -24.19
C GLY A 85 -1.69 -6.54 -23.25
N GLY A 86 -2.99 -6.67 -23.59
CA GLY A 86 -4.04 -7.30 -22.79
C GLY A 86 -3.92 -8.82 -22.59
N GLU A 87 -2.75 -9.31 -22.19
CA GLU A 87 -2.54 -10.62 -21.59
C GLU A 87 -2.36 -10.40 -20.08
N LEU A 88 -2.87 -11.30 -19.22
CA LEU A 88 -2.75 -11.17 -17.76
C LEU A 88 -1.25 -11.10 -17.40
N ALA A 89 -0.75 -9.90 -17.10
CA ALA A 89 0.65 -9.71 -16.74
C ALA A 89 0.87 -10.31 -15.35
N LEU A 90 1.85 -11.21 -15.25
CA LEU A 90 2.38 -11.63 -13.97
C LEU A 90 3.02 -10.42 -13.28
N GLY A 91 2.73 -10.26 -11.99
CA GLY A 91 3.29 -9.21 -11.17
C GLY A 91 4.81 -9.30 -11.02
N GLU A 92 5.38 -8.33 -10.30
CA GLU A 92 6.77 -8.42 -9.86
C GLU A 92 6.99 -9.70 -9.02
N ALA A 93 8.17 -10.28 -9.17
CA ALA A 93 8.59 -11.45 -8.42
C ALA A 93 8.79 -11.08 -6.95
N VAL A 94 8.19 -11.86 -6.04
CA VAL A 94 8.40 -11.76 -4.60
C VAL A 94 9.22 -12.94 -4.09
N GLU A 95 9.94 -12.75 -2.98
CA GLU A 95 10.62 -13.86 -2.32
C GLU A 95 9.59 -14.73 -1.57
N PRO A 96 9.76 -16.07 -1.54
CA PRO A 96 9.03 -16.92 -0.61
C PRO A 96 9.35 -16.52 0.84
N ASP A 97 8.37 -16.68 1.74
CA ASP A 97 8.56 -16.37 3.17
C ASP A 97 9.50 -17.39 3.85
N LEU A 98 9.38 -18.66 3.45
CA LEU A 98 10.19 -19.75 3.99
C LEU A 98 10.22 -20.94 3.02
N LEU A 99 11.39 -21.54 2.89
CA LEU A 99 11.58 -22.82 2.21
C LEU A 99 12.00 -23.88 3.22
N LEU A 100 11.44 -25.08 3.12
CA LEU A 100 11.88 -26.22 3.94
C LEU A 100 12.16 -27.44 3.07
N ARG A 101 13.22 -28.18 3.42
CA ARG A 101 13.38 -29.58 3.05
C ARG A 101 13.04 -30.43 4.26
N ASN A 102 11.92 -31.15 4.17
CA ASN A 102 11.32 -31.86 5.29
C ASN A 102 11.04 -30.90 6.45
N ASP A 103 11.89 -30.89 7.47
CA ASP A 103 11.82 -30.02 8.65
C ASP A 103 13.00 -29.04 8.74
N VAL A 104 13.88 -29.01 7.74
CA VAL A 104 15.10 -28.18 7.71
C VAL A 104 14.89 -26.96 6.82
N PRO A 105 15.06 -25.72 7.34
CA PRO A 105 15.01 -24.52 6.54
C PRO A 105 16.07 -24.48 5.43
N LEU A 106 15.67 -23.96 4.27
CA LEU A 106 16.53 -23.72 3.12
C LEU A 106 16.60 -22.22 2.81
N PRO A 107 17.71 -21.73 2.25
CA PRO A 107 17.78 -20.37 1.72
C PRO A 107 16.96 -20.25 0.43
N THR A 108 16.44 -19.05 0.15
CA THR A 108 15.72 -18.71 -1.09
C THR A 108 16.66 -18.49 -2.28
N THR A 109 17.94 -18.21 -2.00
CA THR A 109 19.02 -18.01 -2.98
C THR A 109 20.24 -18.86 -2.60
N GLY A 110 20.90 -19.46 -3.59
CA GLY A 110 22.18 -20.16 -3.50
C GLY A 110 23.20 -19.58 -4.48
N THR A 111 24.29 -20.31 -4.70
CA THR A 111 25.34 -19.96 -5.68
C THR A 111 25.67 -21.16 -6.55
N ASP A 112 26.47 -20.99 -7.59
CA ASP A 112 26.94 -22.10 -8.43
C ASP A 112 27.73 -23.16 -7.63
N ASP A 113 28.46 -22.73 -6.60
CA ASP A 113 29.28 -23.60 -5.74
C ASP A 113 28.46 -24.20 -4.56
N GLU A 114 27.39 -23.53 -4.15
CA GLU A 114 26.49 -23.96 -3.07
C GLU A 114 25.03 -23.74 -3.49
N PRO A 115 24.52 -24.60 -4.40
CA PRO A 115 23.15 -24.49 -4.88
C PRO A 115 22.16 -25.01 -3.83
N VAL A 116 20.89 -24.64 -3.99
CA VAL A 116 19.83 -25.08 -3.09
C VAL A 116 19.29 -26.43 -3.56
N HIS A 117 19.33 -27.43 -2.69
CA HIS A 117 18.80 -28.77 -2.96
C HIS A 117 17.42 -28.98 -2.30
N PRO A 118 16.29 -28.71 -3.00
CA PRO A 118 14.94 -28.77 -2.43
C PRO A 118 14.56 -30.14 -1.83
N LEU A 119 15.10 -31.23 -2.39
CA LEU A 119 14.90 -32.60 -1.90
C LEU A 119 16.17 -33.20 -1.27
N GLY A 120 17.22 -32.38 -1.10
CA GLY A 120 18.53 -32.81 -0.60
C GLY A 120 19.44 -33.42 -1.66
N GLU A 121 20.70 -33.68 -1.28
CA GLU A 121 21.74 -34.19 -2.19
C GLU A 121 21.53 -35.66 -2.59
N ALA A 122 20.78 -36.42 -1.78
CA ALA A 122 20.41 -37.79 -2.06
C ALA A 122 18.91 -38.02 -1.80
N PRO A 123 18.02 -37.53 -2.69
CA PRO A 123 16.58 -37.59 -2.50
C PRO A 123 16.07 -39.02 -2.32
N ARG A 124 15.13 -39.18 -1.39
CA ARG A 124 14.46 -40.45 -1.05
C ARG A 124 12.95 -40.29 -1.15
N THR A 125 12.27 -41.42 -1.36
CA THR A 125 10.80 -41.44 -1.30
C THR A 125 10.31 -40.79 -0.01
N LEU A 126 9.30 -39.93 -0.14
CA LEU A 126 8.71 -39.05 0.86
C LEU A 126 9.50 -37.80 1.24
N ASP A 127 10.72 -37.60 0.72
CA ASP A 127 11.37 -36.29 0.86
C ASP A 127 10.47 -35.22 0.25
N THR A 128 10.32 -34.14 1.01
CA THR A 128 9.32 -33.11 0.74
C THR A 128 9.96 -31.74 0.74
N PHE A 129 9.74 -31.00 -0.32
CA PHE A 129 10.09 -29.59 -0.43
C PHE A 129 8.84 -28.74 -0.13
N TYR A 130 8.94 -27.80 0.79
CA TYR A 130 7.88 -26.87 1.15
C TYR A 130 8.25 -25.45 0.73
N VAL A 131 7.27 -24.74 0.20
CA VAL A 131 7.32 -23.31 -0.12
C VAL A 131 6.20 -22.62 0.65
N ALA A 132 6.54 -21.64 1.48
CA ALA A 132 5.59 -20.73 2.11
C ALA A 132 5.57 -19.39 1.36
N SER A 133 4.37 -18.87 1.14
CA SER A 133 4.16 -17.49 0.68
C SER A 133 2.75 -17.04 1.04
N ASP A 134 2.61 -16.27 2.12
CA ASP A 134 1.32 -15.72 2.55
C ASP A 134 0.82 -14.67 1.56
N ASP A 135 1.70 -13.87 0.96
CA ASP A 135 1.26 -12.90 -0.05
C ASP A 135 0.72 -13.59 -1.30
N ALA A 136 1.50 -14.49 -1.91
CA ALA A 136 1.10 -15.12 -3.16
C ALA A 136 -0.04 -16.12 -2.93
N PHE A 137 0.11 -17.08 -2.01
CA PHE A 137 -0.84 -18.18 -1.86
C PHE A 137 -2.17 -17.80 -1.18
N SER A 138 -2.30 -16.57 -0.65
CA SER A 138 -3.60 -16.04 -0.21
C SER A 138 -4.51 -15.58 -1.37
N LYS A 139 -3.98 -15.44 -2.59
CA LYS A 139 -4.70 -14.93 -3.78
C LYS A 139 -5.54 -16.03 -4.45
N ARG A 140 -6.60 -16.48 -3.79
CA ARG A 140 -7.48 -17.56 -4.25
C ARG A 140 -7.97 -17.37 -5.70
N GLY A 141 -7.84 -18.41 -6.52
CA GLY A 141 -8.25 -18.42 -7.92
C GLY A 141 -7.31 -17.66 -8.87
N GLU A 142 -6.21 -17.09 -8.37
CA GLU A 142 -5.18 -16.49 -9.21
C GLU A 142 -4.16 -17.52 -9.66
N THR A 143 -3.52 -17.26 -10.80
CA THR A 143 -2.40 -18.08 -11.28
C THR A 143 -1.13 -17.62 -10.58
N VAL A 144 -0.47 -18.54 -9.89
CA VAL A 144 0.88 -18.38 -9.35
C VAL A 144 1.89 -19.06 -10.26
N GLN A 145 3.09 -18.50 -10.32
CA GLN A 145 4.26 -19.09 -10.95
C GLN A 145 5.43 -19.12 -9.96
N LEU A 146 5.98 -20.30 -9.72
CA LEU A 146 7.27 -20.47 -9.06
C LEU A 146 8.36 -20.44 -10.12
N GLU A 147 9.21 -19.43 -10.08
CA GLU A 147 10.33 -19.26 -11.00
C GLU A 147 11.62 -19.72 -10.33
N PHE A 148 12.25 -20.72 -10.93
CA PHE A 148 13.54 -21.27 -10.51
C PHE A 148 14.62 -20.80 -11.49
N THR A 149 15.69 -20.21 -10.97
CA THR A 149 16.91 -19.92 -11.73
C THR A 149 17.86 -21.10 -11.66
N ASP A 150 18.45 -21.46 -12.81
CA ASP A 150 19.41 -22.57 -12.96
C ASP A 150 18.89 -23.91 -12.44
N LEU A 151 17.57 -24.16 -12.56
CA LEU A 151 17.00 -25.43 -12.15
C LEU A 151 17.64 -26.56 -12.97
N ALA A 152 18.39 -27.40 -12.30
CA ALA A 152 19.10 -28.51 -12.90
C ALA A 152 18.75 -29.80 -12.15
N SER A 153 18.39 -30.83 -12.92
CA SER A 153 18.31 -32.22 -12.45
C SER A 153 18.35 -33.11 -13.68
N VAL A 154 19.05 -34.24 -13.62
CA VAL A 154 18.87 -35.31 -14.61
C VAL A 154 17.93 -36.33 -14.00
N GLY A 155 16.63 -35.99 -14.01
CA GLY A 155 15.60 -36.97 -13.75
C GLY A 155 15.66 -38.04 -14.84
N THR A 156 15.90 -39.30 -14.47
CA THR A 156 15.48 -40.40 -15.35
C THR A 156 13.96 -40.29 -15.54
N SER A 157 13.39 -40.79 -16.63
CA SER A 157 11.96 -40.61 -16.99
C SER A 157 10.95 -41.32 -16.05
N THR A 158 11.30 -41.51 -14.78
CA THR A 158 10.62 -42.31 -13.75
C THR A 158 10.34 -41.54 -12.46
N VAL A 159 10.76 -40.28 -12.32
CA VAL A 159 10.48 -39.46 -11.12
C VAL A 159 9.04 -38.92 -11.15
N ASP A 160 8.32 -39.13 -10.04
CA ASP A 160 6.97 -38.63 -9.80
C ASP A 160 6.87 -37.84 -8.49
N LEU A 161 6.53 -36.56 -8.61
CA LEU A 161 6.29 -35.62 -7.51
C LEU A 161 4.79 -35.35 -7.35
N SER A 162 4.30 -35.50 -6.12
CA SER A 162 2.97 -35.04 -5.71
C SER A 162 3.07 -33.62 -5.18
N TRP A 163 2.60 -32.66 -5.98
CA TRP A 163 2.41 -31.28 -5.54
C TRP A 163 1.10 -31.16 -4.78
N GLU A 164 1.17 -30.62 -3.56
CA GLU A 164 0.08 -30.64 -2.59
C GLU A 164 -0.08 -29.28 -1.90
N TYR A 165 -1.32 -29.00 -1.49
CA TYR A 165 -1.71 -27.85 -0.68
C TYR A 165 -2.55 -28.32 0.52
N PHE A 166 -2.69 -27.48 1.54
CA PHE A 166 -3.56 -27.78 2.68
C PHE A 166 -4.93 -27.13 2.50
N ASP A 167 -6.01 -27.91 2.59
CA ASP A 167 -7.41 -27.46 2.38
C ASP A 167 -8.14 -27.05 3.68
N GLY A 168 -7.43 -27.08 4.82
CA GLY A 168 -8.00 -26.87 6.16
C GLY A 168 -8.25 -28.17 6.93
N GLU A 169 -8.39 -29.30 6.25
CA GLU A 169 -8.57 -30.63 6.85
C GLU A 169 -7.34 -31.52 6.65
N GLY A 170 -6.71 -31.44 5.48
CA GLY A 170 -5.58 -32.28 5.09
C GLY A 170 -4.84 -31.79 3.86
N TRP A 171 -3.75 -32.48 3.55
CA TRP A 171 -2.99 -32.22 2.33
C TRP A 171 -3.68 -32.86 1.13
N ARG A 172 -3.98 -32.05 0.12
CA ARG A 172 -4.61 -32.45 -1.15
C ARG A 172 -3.66 -32.24 -2.30
N THR A 173 -3.70 -33.14 -3.26
CA THR A 173 -2.93 -32.99 -4.50
C THR A 173 -3.54 -31.86 -5.34
N LEU A 174 -2.69 -31.04 -5.95
CA LEU A 174 -3.12 -30.10 -6.99
C LEU A 174 -3.63 -30.89 -8.20
N ASP A 175 -4.93 -30.77 -8.50
CA ASP A 175 -5.64 -31.61 -9.48
C ASP A 175 -5.08 -31.50 -10.91
N SER A 176 -5.15 -32.60 -11.68
CA SER A 176 -4.69 -32.68 -13.07
C SER A 176 -5.52 -31.89 -14.10
N SER A 177 -6.66 -31.31 -13.71
CA SER A 177 -7.43 -30.36 -14.53
C SER A 177 -6.91 -28.92 -14.45
N VAL A 178 -6.10 -28.62 -13.43
CA VAL A 178 -5.20 -27.46 -13.41
C VAL A 178 -4.01 -27.83 -14.28
N ALA A 179 -3.61 -26.96 -15.20
CA ALA A 179 -2.53 -27.25 -16.14
C ALA A 179 -1.25 -27.63 -15.38
N LYS A 180 -1.00 -28.93 -15.20
CA LYS A 180 0.30 -29.44 -14.71
C LYS A 180 1.34 -29.03 -15.76
N PRO A 181 2.34 -28.20 -15.43
CA PRO A 181 3.36 -27.80 -16.39
C PRO A 181 4.14 -29.01 -16.88
N ALA A 182 4.54 -28.98 -18.15
CA ALA A 182 5.57 -29.88 -18.66
C ALA A 182 6.86 -29.63 -17.84
N GLY A 183 7.24 -30.56 -16.95
CA GLY A 183 8.41 -30.46 -16.05
C GLY A 183 8.10 -30.56 -14.55
N ALA A 184 6.83 -30.36 -14.14
CA ALA A 184 6.40 -30.42 -12.74
C ALA A 184 6.54 -31.81 -12.11
N THR A 185 6.48 -32.86 -12.93
CA THR A 185 6.58 -34.26 -12.51
C THR A 185 7.91 -34.59 -11.85
N SER A 186 8.97 -33.83 -12.16
CA SER A 186 10.33 -34.26 -11.84
C SER A 186 11.23 -33.15 -11.29
N LEU A 187 10.73 -31.90 -11.10
CA LEU A 187 11.57 -30.74 -10.76
C LEU A 187 12.81 -30.63 -11.67
N SER A 188 12.60 -30.91 -12.96
CA SER A 188 13.65 -30.90 -13.97
C SER A 188 13.61 -29.60 -14.75
N GLY A 189 14.70 -28.86 -14.74
CA GLY A 189 14.86 -27.67 -15.58
C GLY A 189 15.84 -27.90 -16.73
N ASN A 190 16.05 -26.84 -17.51
CA ASN A 190 16.82 -26.90 -18.77
C ASN A 190 18.34 -26.69 -18.57
N GLY A 191 18.83 -26.69 -17.33
CA GLY A 191 20.24 -26.50 -17.00
C GLY A 191 20.62 -25.02 -16.78
N PRO A 192 21.93 -24.74 -16.62
CA PRO A 192 22.42 -23.43 -16.20
C PRO A 192 22.15 -22.33 -17.24
N GLY A 193 21.83 -21.13 -16.75
CA GLY A 193 21.47 -19.95 -17.52
C GLY A 193 20.02 -19.90 -18.02
N VAL A 194 19.18 -20.86 -17.64
CA VAL A 194 17.78 -20.95 -18.09
C VAL A 194 16.81 -20.95 -16.91
N SER A 195 16.02 -19.88 -16.79
CA SER A 195 14.91 -19.84 -15.84
C SER A 195 13.85 -20.87 -16.22
N SER A 196 13.47 -21.70 -15.27
CA SER A 196 12.41 -22.69 -15.39
C SER A 196 11.26 -22.29 -14.48
N SER A 197 10.02 -22.47 -14.91
CA SER A 197 8.89 -22.01 -14.12
C SER A 197 7.78 -23.05 -13.99
N LEU A 198 7.13 -23.03 -12.83
CA LEU A 198 6.00 -23.88 -12.49
C LEU A 198 4.78 -23.00 -12.24
N SER A 199 3.80 -23.03 -13.15
CA SER A 199 2.54 -22.29 -13.03
C SER A 199 1.39 -23.18 -12.57
N PHE A 200 0.56 -22.68 -11.66
CA PHE A 200 -0.68 -23.31 -11.21
C PHE A 200 -1.68 -22.28 -10.69
N GLU A 201 -2.97 -22.62 -10.68
CA GLU A 201 -4.01 -21.79 -10.05
C GLU A 201 -4.10 -22.10 -8.56
N ILE A 202 -4.23 -21.07 -7.71
CA ILE A 202 -4.39 -21.24 -6.26
C ILE A 202 -5.78 -21.81 -5.97
N PRO A 203 -5.89 -22.99 -5.34
CA PRO A 203 -7.17 -23.55 -4.93
C PRO A 203 -7.94 -22.61 -4.00
N SER A 204 -9.24 -22.45 -4.24
CA SER A 204 -10.10 -21.56 -3.45
C SER A 204 -10.23 -21.94 -1.97
N ASP A 205 -9.96 -23.20 -1.64
CA ASP A 205 -9.98 -23.79 -0.31
C ASP A 205 -8.59 -23.90 0.33
N LEU A 206 -7.53 -23.37 -0.30
CA LEU A 206 -6.20 -23.32 0.32
C LEU A 206 -6.27 -22.53 1.63
N ALA A 207 -5.85 -23.20 2.71
CA ALA A 207 -5.89 -22.71 4.08
C ALA A 207 -4.49 -22.74 4.71
N PRO A 208 -4.21 -21.85 5.68
CA PRO A 208 -2.93 -21.86 6.38
C PRO A 208 -2.81 -23.10 7.29
N THR A 209 -1.57 -23.51 7.56
CA THR A 209 -1.25 -24.61 8.48
C THR A 209 0.13 -24.43 9.09
N THR A 210 0.45 -25.22 10.11
CA THR A 210 1.78 -25.22 10.74
C THR A 210 2.65 -26.31 10.15
N VAL A 211 3.79 -25.94 9.55
CA VAL A 211 4.83 -26.86 9.08
C VAL A 211 6.13 -26.56 9.82
N ALA A 212 6.71 -27.57 10.47
CA ALA A 212 7.95 -27.44 11.27
C ALA A 212 7.91 -26.29 12.31
N GLY A 213 6.73 -25.95 12.84
CA GLY A 213 6.56 -24.86 13.82
C GLY A 213 6.32 -23.47 13.20
N HIS A 214 6.25 -23.37 11.88
CA HIS A 214 5.96 -22.13 11.15
C HIS A 214 4.53 -22.17 10.60
N GLU A 215 3.71 -21.21 11.01
CA GLU A 215 2.36 -21.00 10.47
C GLU A 215 2.42 -20.17 9.18
N GLY A 216 1.64 -20.54 8.17
CA GLY A 216 1.55 -19.82 6.90
C GLY A 216 0.74 -20.60 5.85
N HIS A 217 0.65 -20.06 4.65
CA HIS A 217 0.11 -20.76 3.47
C HIS A 217 1.23 -21.54 2.78
N TRP A 218 1.02 -22.83 2.56
CA TRP A 218 2.06 -23.75 2.09
C TRP A 218 1.65 -24.50 0.83
N ILE A 219 2.58 -24.57 -0.11
CA ILE A 219 2.59 -25.55 -1.20
C ILE A 219 3.77 -26.48 -0.96
N ARG A 220 3.60 -27.78 -1.18
CA ARG A 220 4.69 -28.75 -1.04
C ARG A 220 4.80 -29.68 -2.23
N ALA A 221 6.03 -30.07 -2.59
CA ALA A 221 6.33 -31.12 -3.54
C ALA A 221 6.89 -32.32 -2.79
N ARG A 222 6.22 -33.46 -2.86
CA ARG A 222 6.64 -34.70 -2.19
C ARG A 222 7.05 -35.74 -3.21
N LEU A 223 8.24 -36.31 -3.04
CA LEU A 223 8.72 -37.41 -3.89
C LEU A 223 7.92 -38.68 -3.58
N VAL A 224 7.06 -39.11 -4.52
CA VAL A 224 6.19 -40.27 -4.32
C VAL A 224 6.79 -41.51 -4.96
N ASP A 225 7.41 -41.37 -6.13
CA ASP A 225 8.06 -42.47 -6.84
C ASP A 225 9.26 -42.00 -7.67
N GLY A 226 10.13 -42.95 -8.04
CA GLY A 226 11.34 -42.70 -8.82
C GLY A 226 12.56 -42.26 -8.02
N PHE A 227 13.63 -41.96 -8.73
CA PHE A 227 14.94 -41.61 -8.16
C PHE A 227 15.73 -40.68 -9.09
N TYR A 228 16.50 -39.77 -8.49
CA TYR A 228 17.37 -38.82 -9.19
C TYR A 228 18.77 -39.40 -9.40
N GLY A 229 18.84 -40.58 -10.03
CA GLY A 229 20.06 -41.39 -10.12
C GLY A 229 20.14 -42.47 -9.04
N GLN A 230 21.15 -43.34 -9.12
CA GLN A 230 21.33 -44.47 -8.20
C GLN A 230 22.71 -44.44 -7.56
N PRO A 231 22.83 -44.71 -6.24
CA PRO A 231 24.13 -44.89 -5.64
C PRO A 231 24.80 -46.15 -6.21
N THR A 232 26.05 -46.02 -6.60
CA THR A 232 26.85 -47.14 -7.11
C THR A 232 27.81 -47.62 -6.03
N TYR A 233 28.10 -48.93 -6.06
CA TYR A 233 29.11 -49.53 -5.20
C TYR A 233 30.35 -49.77 -6.05
N GLU A 234 31.39 -48.98 -5.83
CA GLU A 234 32.66 -49.20 -6.50
C GLU A 234 33.51 -50.18 -5.68
N GLN A 235 34.06 -51.17 -6.38
CA GLN A 235 34.94 -52.15 -5.77
C GLN A 235 36.39 -51.62 -5.81
N THR A 236 36.87 -51.04 -4.72
CA THR A 236 38.27 -50.61 -4.61
C THR A 236 39.14 -51.82 -4.24
N ALA A 237 39.31 -52.75 -5.19
CA ALA A 237 40.24 -53.86 -5.05
C ALA A 237 41.66 -53.37 -5.36
N THR A 238 42.37 -52.82 -4.38
CA THR A 238 43.84 -52.79 -4.47
C THR A 238 44.32 -54.23 -4.30
N THR A 239 44.47 -54.95 -5.42
CA THR A 239 45.14 -56.25 -5.39
C THR A 239 46.60 -55.99 -5.12
N ASP A 240 46.96 -55.90 -3.85
CA ASP A 240 48.36 -55.97 -3.45
C ASP A 240 48.80 -57.43 -3.63
N TYR A 241 49.52 -57.69 -4.71
CA TYR A 241 50.04 -59.02 -5.06
C TYR A 241 51.12 -59.51 -4.06
N SER A 242 51.54 -58.66 -3.12
CA SER A 242 52.53 -59.01 -2.09
C SER A 242 51.94 -59.70 -0.85
N VAL A 243 50.61 -59.80 -0.72
CA VAL A 243 49.91 -60.39 0.44
C VAL A 243 49.21 -61.72 0.06
N PRO A 244 49.19 -62.74 0.94
CA PRO A 244 48.55 -64.03 0.64
C PRO A 244 47.07 -63.89 0.29
N VAL A 245 46.58 -64.73 -0.63
CA VAL A 245 45.16 -64.73 -1.07
C VAL A 245 44.19 -64.84 0.12
N SER A 246 44.60 -65.49 1.22
CA SER A 246 43.81 -65.67 2.44
C SER A 246 43.58 -64.39 3.26
N THR A 247 44.25 -63.28 2.94
CA THR A 247 44.10 -61.98 3.67
C THR A 247 43.58 -60.85 2.78
N ARG A 248 43.19 -61.14 1.52
CA ARG A 248 42.58 -60.13 0.64
C ARG A 248 41.21 -59.77 1.17
N THR A 249 41.05 -58.50 1.57
CA THR A 249 39.76 -57.97 2.01
C THR A 249 39.18 -57.17 0.86
N THR A 250 38.01 -57.57 0.36
CA THR A 250 37.26 -56.76 -0.60
C THR A 250 36.62 -55.59 0.15
N ARG A 251 37.01 -54.37 -0.18
CA ARG A 251 36.37 -53.15 0.32
C ARG A 251 35.44 -52.62 -0.77
N TRP A 252 34.17 -52.46 -0.42
CA TRP A 252 33.19 -51.77 -1.24
C TRP A 252 33.11 -50.32 -0.75
N GLU A 253 33.21 -49.38 -1.68
CA GLU A 253 33.03 -47.96 -1.42
C GLU A 253 31.67 -47.55 -1.99
N TYR A 254 30.85 -46.93 -1.14
CA TYR A 254 29.53 -46.43 -1.51
C TYR A 254 29.73 -45.03 -2.09
N THR A 255 29.41 -44.84 -3.38
CA THR A 255 29.49 -43.52 -4.03
C THR A 255 28.10 -43.04 -4.46
N THR A 256 27.90 -41.72 -4.34
CA THR A 256 26.69 -41.01 -4.77
C THR A 256 26.96 -40.15 -6.00
N SER A 257 28.09 -40.36 -6.69
CA SER A 257 28.52 -39.57 -7.85
C SER A 257 27.54 -39.61 -9.04
N ASP A 258 26.72 -40.64 -9.13
CA ASP A 258 25.71 -40.82 -10.18
C ASP A 258 24.31 -40.33 -9.75
N ILE A 259 24.21 -39.67 -8.58
CA ILE A 259 22.97 -39.01 -8.12
C ILE A 259 23.01 -37.55 -8.59
N GLU A 260 21.97 -37.15 -9.34
CA GLU A 260 21.83 -35.82 -9.92
C GLU A 260 20.53 -35.17 -9.37
N PRO A 261 20.54 -34.76 -8.10
CA PRO A 261 19.36 -34.23 -7.41
C PRO A 261 18.90 -32.91 -8.03
N PRO A 262 17.62 -32.53 -7.85
CA PRO A 262 17.18 -31.21 -8.26
C PRO A 262 17.92 -30.14 -7.44
N GLN A 263 18.39 -29.12 -8.14
CA GLN A 263 19.07 -27.97 -7.54
C GLN A 263 18.72 -26.68 -8.29
N PHE A 264 18.73 -25.54 -7.59
CA PHE A 264 18.51 -24.22 -8.16
C PHE A 264 19.36 -23.15 -7.43
N THR A 265 19.55 -21.99 -8.06
CA THR A 265 20.27 -20.85 -7.47
C THR A 265 19.33 -19.77 -6.92
N GLU A 266 18.10 -19.69 -7.39
CA GLU A 266 17.11 -18.75 -6.88
C GLU A 266 15.68 -19.27 -7.08
N LEU A 267 14.80 -19.02 -6.10
CA LEU A 267 13.36 -19.25 -6.22
C LEU A 267 12.59 -17.95 -5.98
N ARG A 268 11.77 -17.55 -6.95
CA ARG A 268 10.85 -16.42 -6.89
C ARG A 268 9.41 -16.87 -7.07
N VAL A 269 8.48 -16.13 -6.50
CA VAL A 269 7.04 -16.34 -6.69
C VAL A 269 6.47 -15.15 -7.46
N ARG A 270 5.75 -15.42 -8.55
CA ARG A 270 4.92 -14.44 -9.25
C ARG A 270 3.47 -14.86 -9.18
N TYR A 271 2.57 -13.90 -9.28
CA TYR A 271 1.14 -14.20 -9.43
C TYR A 271 0.50 -13.23 -10.40
N THR A 272 -0.60 -13.65 -11.01
CA THR A 272 -1.40 -12.78 -11.88
C THR A 272 -1.91 -11.60 -11.08
N GLN A 273 -1.67 -10.41 -11.61
CA GLN A 273 -2.25 -9.20 -11.04
C GLN A 273 -3.57 -8.90 -11.74
N ARG A 274 -4.62 -8.70 -10.95
CA ARG A 274 -5.86 -8.13 -11.47
C ARG A 274 -5.65 -6.66 -11.80
N ALA A 275 -6.42 -6.20 -12.78
CA ALA A 275 -6.58 -4.77 -13.00
C ALA A 275 -7.05 -4.10 -11.70
N ALA A 276 -6.65 -2.84 -11.50
CA ALA A 276 -7.13 -2.07 -10.36
C ALA A 276 -8.66 -2.04 -10.36
N GLU A 277 -9.25 -2.55 -9.29
CA GLU A 277 -10.68 -2.51 -9.10
C GLU A 277 -11.06 -1.11 -8.61
N PRO A 278 -12.08 -0.46 -9.20
CA PRO A 278 -12.53 0.85 -8.72
C PRO A 278 -13.03 0.72 -7.27
N ALA A 279 -12.84 1.78 -6.49
CA ALA A 279 -13.45 1.85 -5.17
C ALA A 279 -14.99 1.79 -5.29
N ASP A 280 -15.65 0.99 -4.43
CA ASP A 280 -17.12 0.95 -4.37
C ASP A 280 -17.70 2.32 -3.98
N HIS A 281 -16.99 3.03 -3.10
CA HIS A 281 -17.34 4.35 -2.61
C HIS A 281 -16.10 5.25 -2.55
N LEU A 282 -16.25 6.49 -3.00
CA LEU A 282 -15.20 7.49 -2.96
C LEU A 282 -15.75 8.82 -2.45
N LEU A 283 -15.57 9.07 -1.15
CA LEU A 283 -16.07 10.26 -0.49
C LEU A 283 -14.97 11.32 -0.33
N THR A 284 -15.36 12.59 -0.45
CA THR A 284 -14.48 13.72 -0.14
C THR A 284 -15.02 14.46 1.06
N GLU A 285 -14.18 14.66 2.08
CA GLU A 285 -14.53 15.45 3.26
C GLU A 285 -13.89 16.83 3.12
N ASN A 286 -14.70 17.85 2.85
CA ASN A 286 -14.24 19.23 2.73
C ASN A 286 -15.05 20.11 3.67
N ASN A 287 -14.36 20.97 4.42
CA ASN A 287 -15.01 21.89 5.36
C ASN A 287 -15.96 21.15 6.33
N ARG A 288 -15.52 20.00 6.87
CA ARG A 288 -16.31 19.14 7.79
C ARG A 288 -17.63 18.63 7.23
N ALA A 289 -17.77 18.61 5.90
CA ALA A 289 -18.92 18.02 5.23
C ALA A 289 -18.44 17.05 4.17
N PHE A 290 -19.13 15.93 4.04
CA PHE A 290 -18.88 14.99 2.96
C PHE A 290 -19.62 15.43 1.69
N GLY A 291 -18.93 15.33 0.56
CA GLY A 291 -19.50 15.50 -0.76
C GLY A 291 -20.25 14.24 -1.24
N ALA A 292 -20.88 14.36 -2.40
CA ALA A 292 -21.45 13.20 -3.10
C ALA A 292 -20.36 12.17 -3.44
N ASP A 293 -20.77 10.89 -3.43
CA ASP A 293 -19.93 9.77 -3.82
C ASP A 293 -19.39 9.93 -5.25
N ARG A 294 -18.08 9.74 -5.40
CA ARG A 294 -17.30 9.95 -6.62
C ARG A 294 -16.86 8.66 -7.30
N ALA A 295 -17.20 7.48 -6.77
CA ALA A 295 -16.73 6.19 -7.30
C ALA A 295 -16.97 6.00 -8.80
N ALA A 296 -18.13 6.44 -9.31
CA ALA A 296 -18.51 6.32 -10.72
C ALA A 296 -18.36 7.63 -11.53
N THR A 297 -17.70 8.65 -10.98
CA THR A 297 -17.66 9.99 -11.58
C THR A 297 -16.36 10.21 -12.34
N GLY A 298 -16.41 11.00 -13.42
CA GLY A 298 -15.19 11.45 -14.10
C GLY A 298 -14.37 12.42 -13.25
N SER A 299 -13.36 13.04 -13.86
CA SER A 299 -12.38 13.91 -13.20
C SER A 299 -12.98 14.87 -12.16
N PHE A 300 -12.44 14.86 -10.95
CA PHE A 300 -12.90 15.70 -9.85
C PHE A 300 -11.74 16.27 -9.02
N SER A 301 -12.04 17.31 -8.24
CA SER A 301 -11.11 17.91 -7.28
C SER A 301 -11.38 17.32 -5.90
N PRO A 302 -10.45 16.54 -5.30
CA PRO A 302 -10.70 15.92 -3.99
C PRO A 302 -10.75 16.95 -2.86
N PHE A 303 -9.94 18.00 -2.97
CA PHE A 303 -9.86 19.08 -2.00
C PHE A 303 -10.48 20.35 -2.58
N ALA A 304 -11.43 20.92 -1.84
CA ALA A 304 -12.18 22.09 -2.25
C ALA A 304 -12.20 23.13 -1.13
N ALA A 305 -11.91 24.39 -1.48
CA ALA A 305 -12.14 25.52 -0.60
C ALA A 305 -13.65 25.68 -0.31
N LEU A 306 -13.97 26.27 0.85
CA LEU A 306 -15.34 26.45 1.36
C LEU A 306 -16.32 27.04 0.34
N ASP A 307 -15.87 27.93 -0.55
CA ASP A 307 -16.56 28.30 -1.77
C ASP A 307 -15.52 28.89 -2.73
N ALA A 308 -15.66 28.67 -4.04
CA ALA A 308 -14.86 29.38 -5.07
C ALA A 308 -15.04 30.93 -5.03
N VAL A 309 -15.87 31.43 -4.11
CA VAL A 309 -16.23 32.84 -3.88
C VAL A 309 -15.60 33.40 -2.59
N THR A 310 -14.94 32.59 -1.74
CA THR A 310 -14.10 33.09 -0.65
C THR A 310 -12.75 33.54 -1.20
N ASP A 311 -12.77 34.62 -1.97
CA ASP A 311 -11.57 35.37 -2.33
C ASP A 311 -11.11 36.13 -1.07
N GLY A 312 -10.28 35.45 -0.26
CA GLY A 312 -9.60 36.02 0.91
C GLY A 312 -9.95 35.43 2.29
N GLN A 313 -9.09 35.75 3.26
CA GLN A 313 -9.20 35.37 4.66
C GLN A 313 -10.54 35.84 5.27
N SER A 314 -11.25 34.94 5.95
CA SER A 314 -12.59 35.21 6.48
C SER A 314 -12.80 34.61 7.87
N LEU A 315 -13.48 35.35 8.75
CA LEU A 315 -14.01 34.90 10.03
C LEU A 315 -15.50 34.56 9.87
N PHE A 316 -15.96 33.43 10.40
CA PHE A 316 -17.38 33.03 10.38
C PHE A 316 -17.94 32.94 11.81
N LEU A 317 -19.13 33.50 12.01
CA LEU A 317 -19.90 33.48 13.25
C LEU A 317 -21.23 32.79 12.95
N GLY A 318 -21.47 31.62 13.55
CA GLY A 318 -22.70 30.85 13.38
C GLY A 318 -23.67 31.07 14.53
N PHE A 319 -24.93 31.35 14.20
CA PHE A 319 -26.02 31.58 15.16
C PHE A 319 -27.14 30.55 15.00
N ASP A 320 -27.73 30.13 16.11
CA ASP A 320 -28.80 29.13 16.20
C ASP A 320 -30.15 29.64 15.67
N ARG A 321 -30.30 30.95 15.51
CA ARG A 321 -31.54 31.62 15.08
C ARG A 321 -31.26 32.72 14.05
N PRO A 322 -32.23 33.04 13.17
CA PRO A 322 -32.15 34.19 12.29
C PRO A 322 -31.91 35.50 13.05
N LEU A 323 -30.93 36.28 12.59
CA LEU A 323 -30.65 37.62 13.07
C LEU A 323 -31.39 38.62 12.18
N ALA A 324 -32.16 39.53 12.77
CA ALA A 324 -32.93 40.56 12.08
C ALA A 324 -32.88 41.89 12.85
N ASP A 325 -33.27 42.97 12.19
CA ASP A 325 -33.29 44.33 12.73
C ASP A 325 -31.90 44.79 13.22
N GLY A 326 -31.84 45.71 14.18
CA GLY A 326 -30.57 46.15 14.76
C GLY A 326 -30.69 47.43 15.58
N PRO A 327 -29.57 47.93 16.12
CA PRO A 327 -28.23 47.37 16.02
C PRO A 327 -27.97 46.24 17.03
N ILE A 328 -27.48 45.09 16.56
CA ILE A 328 -26.91 44.03 17.40
C ILE A 328 -25.47 44.42 17.71
N GLN A 329 -25.11 44.45 19.00
CA GLN A 329 -23.78 44.84 19.46
C GLN A 329 -22.98 43.59 19.82
N LEU A 330 -21.83 43.41 19.17
CA LEU A 330 -20.86 42.37 19.49
C LEU A 330 -19.63 43.02 20.11
N PHE A 331 -19.28 42.63 21.33
CA PHE A 331 -18.00 43.02 21.89
C PHE A 331 -16.91 42.05 21.42
N VAL A 332 -15.92 42.58 20.70
CA VAL A 332 -14.77 41.83 20.23
C VAL A 332 -13.60 42.14 21.15
N SER A 333 -13.12 41.12 21.87
CA SER A 333 -11.94 41.21 22.71
C SER A 333 -10.75 40.64 21.96
N LEU A 334 -9.74 41.49 21.74
CA LEU A 334 -8.48 41.17 21.08
C LEU A 334 -7.31 41.46 22.02
N PRO A 335 -6.23 40.67 21.97
CA PRO A 335 -4.99 41.01 22.66
C PRO A 335 -4.42 42.32 22.10
N ASP A 336 -3.64 43.02 22.93
CA ASP A 336 -2.90 44.19 22.51
C ASP A 336 -1.70 43.74 21.66
N VAL A 337 -1.76 43.99 20.35
CA VAL A 337 -0.76 43.58 19.37
C VAL A 337 -0.37 44.81 18.57
N GLU A 338 0.93 45.12 18.54
CA GLU A 338 1.45 46.15 17.65
C GLU A 338 1.56 45.58 16.23
N TYR A 339 0.97 46.28 15.27
CA TYR A 339 1.03 45.94 13.86
C TYR A 339 2.00 46.85 13.11
N ASP A 340 2.60 46.33 12.05
CA ASP A 340 3.45 47.15 11.17
C ASP A 340 2.65 48.35 10.61
N PRO A 341 3.23 49.56 10.52
CA PRO A 341 2.50 50.73 10.00
C PRO A 341 1.99 50.60 8.56
N SER A 342 2.50 49.66 7.77
CA SER A 342 2.00 49.32 6.42
C SER A 342 0.83 48.32 6.44
N PHE A 343 0.52 47.71 7.59
CA PHE A 343 -0.57 46.79 7.76
C PHE A 343 -1.91 47.53 7.81
N HIS A 344 -2.70 47.38 6.75
CA HIS A 344 -3.98 48.07 6.60
C HIS A 344 -5.08 47.08 6.22
N PRO A 345 -5.54 46.25 7.18
CA PRO A 345 -6.63 45.33 6.94
C PRO A 345 -7.91 46.12 6.68
N ARG A 346 -8.86 45.49 6.00
CA ARG A 346 -10.21 46.00 5.87
C ARG A 346 -11.19 44.86 5.89
N VAL A 347 -11.97 44.78 6.96
CA VAL A 347 -12.96 43.72 7.15
C VAL A 347 -14.32 44.19 6.66
N ARG A 348 -14.91 43.42 5.74
CA ARG A 348 -16.28 43.61 5.28
C ARG A 348 -17.18 42.55 5.89
N TRP A 349 -18.23 43.00 6.56
CA TRP A 349 -19.20 42.09 7.18
C TRP A 349 -20.33 41.77 6.21
N GLU A 350 -20.67 40.49 6.13
CA GLU A 350 -21.71 39.93 5.27
C GLU A 350 -22.51 38.89 6.05
N ALA A 351 -23.76 38.66 5.70
CA ALA A 351 -24.57 37.59 6.29
C ALA A 351 -25.20 36.70 5.22
N THR A 352 -25.56 35.48 5.60
CA THR A 352 -26.26 34.55 4.71
C THR A 352 -27.63 35.10 4.30
N ALA A 353 -27.86 35.10 2.99
CA ALA A 353 -29.13 35.47 2.36
C ALA A 353 -29.59 34.33 1.44
N GLU A 354 -30.85 34.39 0.97
CA GLU A 354 -31.41 33.38 0.05
C GLU A 354 -30.48 33.14 -1.15
N GLU A 355 -29.90 34.22 -1.68
CA GLU A 355 -28.86 34.19 -2.71
C GLU A 355 -27.51 34.60 -2.11
N GLY A 356 -26.74 33.61 -1.65
CA GLY A 356 -25.34 33.79 -1.29
C GLY A 356 -25.09 34.61 -0.03
N TRP A 357 -24.36 35.72 -0.18
CA TRP A 357 -23.89 36.56 0.91
C TRP A 357 -24.28 38.02 0.68
N ARG A 358 -24.89 38.64 1.69
CA ARG A 358 -25.35 40.03 1.63
C ARG A 358 -24.50 40.92 2.54
N PRO A 359 -24.00 42.07 2.05
CA PRO A 359 -23.27 43.04 2.87
C PRO A 359 -24.13 43.58 4.02
N LEU A 360 -23.50 43.76 5.18
CA LEU A 360 -24.12 44.32 6.37
C LEU A 360 -23.63 45.76 6.62
N PRO A 361 -24.54 46.71 6.91
CA PRO A 361 -24.17 47.97 7.54
C PRO A 361 -23.57 47.72 8.92
N THR A 362 -22.36 48.24 9.15
CA THR A 362 -21.66 48.09 10.43
C THR A 362 -21.17 49.43 10.97
N ARG A 363 -21.24 49.58 12.29
CA ARG A 363 -20.47 50.55 13.06
C ARG A 363 -19.37 49.77 13.76
N ASP A 364 -18.14 49.92 13.28
CA ASP A 364 -17.00 49.12 13.72
C ASP A 364 -16.05 49.98 14.56
N GLU A 365 -15.99 49.71 15.87
CA GLU A 365 -15.04 50.32 16.80
C GLU A 365 -13.82 49.41 17.05
N THR A 366 -13.69 48.30 16.30
CA THR A 366 -12.58 47.34 16.42
C THR A 366 -11.39 47.66 15.51
N GLU A 367 -11.45 48.78 14.78
CA GLU A 367 -10.45 49.16 13.77
C GLU A 367 -10.15 48.02 12.78
N SER A 368 -11.19 47.43 12.19
CA SER A 368 -11.08 46.25 11.31
C SER A 368 -10.44 45.04 11.98
N LEU A 369 -10.83 44.71 13.22
CA LEU A 369 -10.30 43.62 14.04
C LEU A 369 -8.81 43.78 14.40
N THR A 370 -8.34 45.00 14.59
CA THR A 370 -6.98 45.28 15.13
C THR A 370 -7.00 45.76 16.57
N TRP A 371 -8.18 46.15 17.10
CA TRP A 371 -8.33 46.60 18.48
C TRP A 371 -9.61 46.05 19.12
N SER A 372 -9.60 45.90 20.44
CA SER A 372 -10.80 45.52 21.20
C SER A 372 -11.88 46.60 21.10
N GLY A 373 -13.11 46.25 20.74
CA GLY A 373 -14.15 47.24 20.51
C GLY A 373 -15.54 46.65 20.29
N ILE A 374 -16.51 47.54 20.13
CA ILE A 374 -17.89 47.17 19.79
C ILE A 374 -18.07 47.17 18.28
N LEU A 375 -18.55 46.04 17.76
CA LEU A 375 -19.05 45.92 16.41
C LEU A 375 -20.58 45.93 16.43
N GLY A 376 -21.17 47.04 16.00
CA GLY A 376 -22.60 47.19 15.83
C GLY A 376 -23.03 46.79 14.43
N ILE A 377 -23.92 45.80 14.31
CA ILE A 377 -24.40 45.25 13.03
C ILE A 377 -25.90 45.49 12.90
N THR A 378 -26.35 45.94 11.73
CA THR A 378 -27.78 46.08 11.40
C THR A 378 -28.17 45.14 10.26
N PHE A 379 -29.28 44.43 10.44
CA PHE A 379 -29.81 43.46 9.49
C PHE A 379 -31.09 44.00 8.85
N ALA A 380 -31.00 44.45 7.60
CA ALA A 380 -32.16 44.96 6.87
C ALA A 380 -33.22 43.87 6.55
N GLN A 381 -32.81 42.60 6.57
CA GLN A 381 -33.70 41.43 6.47
C GLN A 381 -33.12 40.33 7.37
N PRO A 382 -33.94 39.37 7.82
CA PRO A 382 -33.45 38.21 8.56
C PRO A 382 -32.35 37.45 7.81
N THR A 383 -31.40 36.88 8.55
CA THR A 383 -30.43 35.92 7.99
C THR A 383 -31.13 34.61 7.64
N THR A 384 -30.60 33.92 6.62
CA THR A 384 -31.13 32.63 6.18
C THR A 384 -30.25 31.47 6.66
N PRO A 385 -30.82 30.32 7.04
CA PRO A 385 -30.04 29.13 7.36
C PRO A 385 -29.23 28.64 6.16
N ARG A 386 -28.00 28.20 6.42
CA ARG A 386 -27.11 27.60 5.41
C ARG A 386 -26.21 26.56 6.07
N SER A 387 -26.04 25.43 5.42
CA SER A 387 -25.12 24.38 5.86
C SER A 387 -23.69 24.77 5.53
N LEU A 388 -22.88 25.05 6.55
CA LEU A 388 -21.44 25.28 6.45
C LEU A 388 -20.75 24.59 7.63
N PHE A 389 -19.54 24.09 7.43
CA PHE A 389 -18.75 23.46 8.51
C PHE A 389 -19.42 22.25 9.18
N GLY A 390 -20.27 21.53 8.45
CA GLY A 390 -21.06 20.42 8.97
C GLY A 390 -22.27 20.83 9.81
N GLU A 391 -22.59 22.14 9.92
CA GLU A 391 -23.71 22.64 10.72
C GLU A 391 -24.67 23.51 9.92
N GLU A 392 -25.97 23.32 10.14
CA GLU A 392 -27.00 24.25 9.68
C GLU A 392 -27.16 25.38 10.71
N ARG A 393 -26.73 26.59 10.33
CA ARG A 393 -26.82 27.81 11.15
C ARG A 393 -27.17 28.99 10.26
N THR A 394 -27.50 30.12 10.87
CA THR A 394 -27.40 31.40 10.15
C THR A 394 -26.04 32.00 10.39
N TRP A 395 -25.38 32.50 9.33
CA TRP A 395 -23.97 32.88 9.42
C TRP A 395 -23.78 34.36 9.15
N VAL A 396 -22.90 34.96 9.95
CA VAL A 396 -22.29 36.26 9.69
C VAL A 396 -20.81 36.02 9.43
N ARG A 397 -20.25 36.60 8.38
CA ARG A 397 -18.82 36.52 8.09
C ARG A 397 -18.16 37.89 8.00
N GLY A 398 -16.96 38.00 8.54
CA GLY A 398 -16.06 39.13 8.33
C GLY A 398 -15.00 38.72 7.31
N ARG A 399 -15.04 39.28 6.09
CA ARG A 399 -14.09 38.99 5.02
C ARG A 399 -13.05 40.09 4.89
N VAL A 400 -11.77 39.73 4.85
CA VAL A 400 -10.69 40.68 4.62
C VAL A 400 -10.64 41.04 3.14
N THR A 401 -10.61 42.33 2.84
CA THR A 401 -10.65 42.91 1.48
C THR A 401 -9.41 43.72 1.12
N ARG A 402 -8.44 43.82 2.04
CA ARG A 402 -7.14 44.48 1.84
C ARG A 402 -6.04 43.56 2.37
N THR A 403 -5.10 44.08 3.16
CA THR A 403 -3.98 43.29 3.68
C THR A 403 -4.50 42.17 4.59
N PRO A 404 -4.25 40.89 4.28
CA PRO A 404 -4.63 39.77 5.13
C PRO A 404 -3.81 39.75 6.42
N PHE A 405 -4.40 39.28 7.51
CA PHE A 405 -3.68 39.05 8.76
C PHE A 405 -2.69 37.88 8.57
N GLY A 406 -1.42 38.10 8.89
CA GLY A 406 -0.37 37.07 8.88
C GLY A 406 0.64 37.28 10.00
N HIS A 407 1.51 36.28 10.22
CA HIS A 407 2.53 36.32 11.27
C HIS A 407 3.55 37.46 11.08
N GLU A 408 3.78 37.88 9.83
CA GLU A 408 4.66 39.02 9.48
C GLU A 408 3.99 40.39 9.68
N SER A 409 2.68 40.43 9.91
CA SER A 409 1.93 41.68 10.08
C SER A 409 2.01 42.23 11.49
N ALA A 410 2.26 41.37 12.47
CA ALA A 410 2.48 41.75 13.87
C ALA A 410 3.97 42.01 14.11
N LEU A 411 4.28 43.12 14.78
CA LEU A 411 5.64 43.39 15.24
C LEU A 411 5.94 42.44 16.41
N ASP A 412 7.07 41.73 16.34
CA ASP A 412 7.49 40.85 17.44
C ASP A 412 7.79 41.70 18.69
N PRO A 413 7.05 41.50 19.81
CA PRO A 413 7.32 42.24 21.03
C PRO A 413 8.74 42.02 21.58
N ALA A 414 9.44 40.94 21.17
CA ALA A 414 10.81 40.66 21.57
C ALA A 414 11.88 41.45 20.80
N ALA A 415 11.57 41.99 19.62
CA ALA A 415 12.56 42.69 18.78
C ALA A 415 12.87 44.12 19.25
N GLY A 416 12.00 44.73 20.06
CA GLY A 416 12.16 46.10 20.57
C GLY A 416 13.01 46.23 21.83
N ALA A 417 13.37 45.13 22.51
CA ALA A 417 14.05 45.17 23.80
C ALA A 417 15.59 45.21 23.71
N GLU A 418 16.22 44.99 22.55
CA GLU A 418 17.69 44.94 22.43
C GLU A 418 18.37 46.29 22.10
N ASN A 419 17.63 47.34 21.72
CA ASN A 419 18.24 48.64 21.36
C ASN A 419 18.28 49.68 22.50
N GLY A 420 18.14 49.23 23.75
CA GLY A 420 18.01 50.08 24.93
C GLY A 420 19.22 50.14 25.87
N THR A 421 20.44 49.78 25.46
CA THR A 421 21.66 50.08 26.24
C THR A 421 22.89 50.22 25.34
N ALA A 422 23.33 51.47 25.13
CA ALA A 422 24.72 51.81 24.85
C ALA A 422 25.00 53.22 25.39
#